data_AF-D2RXF4-F1
#
_entry.id   AF-D2RXF4-F1
#
_cell.length_a   1.000
_cell.length_b   1.000
_cell.length_c   1.000
_cell.angle_alpha   90.00
_cell.angle_beta   90.00
_cell.angle_gamma   90.00
#
_symmetry.space_group_name_H-M   'P 1'
#
loop_
_entity.id
_entity.type
_entity.pdbx_description
1 polymer ?
#
loop_
_entity_poly.entity_id
_entity_poly.type
_entity_poly.pdbx_seq_one_letter_code
_entity_poly.pdbx_strand_id
1 'polypeptide(L)'
;MSEPDREPTEKPTTSKAEAESETKRMTRNWIGIAVVSILGLWLLVLGAMQATGLVDIFAPIADSGATQWGVFFAMAFVLIILAGWSWKAIAN
;
A
#
# COMPACT_ATOMS: atom_id res chain seq x y z
N MET A 1 -18.14 19.63 -42.49
CA MET A 1 -17.46 19.73 -41.19
C MET A 1 -17.19 18.31 -40.76
N SER A 2 -15.92 17.92 -40.71
CA SER A 2 -15.50 16.57 -40.36
C SER A 2 -15.44 16.49 -38.83
N GLU A 3 -16.25 15.64 -38.22
CA GLU A 3 -16.04 15.24 -36.84
C GLU A 3 -14.62 14.65 -36.75
N PRO A 4 -13.75 15.13 -35.84
CA PRO A 4 -12.46 14.51 -35.64
C PRO A 4 -12.72 13.11 -35.11
N ASP A 5 -12.36 12.12 -35.94
CA ASP A 5 -12.35 10.71 -35.61
C ASP A 5 -11.83 10.49 -34.19
N ARG A 6 -12.71 9.90 -33.39
CA ARG A 6 -12.45 9.38 -32.06
C ARG A 6 -11.31 8.37 -32.22
N GLU A 7 -10.10 8.73 -31.80
CA GLU A 7 -9.01 7.75 -31.69
C GLU A 7 -9.51 6.56 -30.88
N PRO A 8 -9.56 5.33 -31.41
CA PRO A 8 -9.79 4.17 -30.60
C PRO A 8 -8.55 4.01 -29.72
N THR A 9 -8.63 4.41 -28.47
CA THR A 9 -7.54 4.25 -27.49
C THR A 9 -7.34 2.79 -27.05
N GLU A 10 -8.00 1.83 -27.70
CA GLU A 10 -7.76 0.41 -27.50
C GLU A 10 -6.87 -0.13 -28.62
N LYS A 11 -5.56 -0.21 -28.34
CA LYS A 11 -4.72 -1.17 -29.06
C LYS A 11 -5.33 -2.56 -28.83
N PRO A 12 -5.68 -3.32 -29.88
CA PRO A 12 -6.14 -4.68 -29.68
C PRO A 12 -5.03 -5.47 -29.00
N THR A 13 -5.29 -6.04 -27.83
CA THR A 13 -4.38 -7.02 -27.23
C THR A 13 -4.19 -8.14 -28.25
N THR A 14 -2.98 -8.31 -28.77
CA THR A 14 -2.76 -9.11 -29.98
C THR A 14 -2.82 -10.61 -29.70
N SER A 15 -2.82 -11.01 -28.43
CA SER A 15 -3.01 -12.38 -27.98
C SER A 15 -3.62 -12.48 -26.57
N LYS A 16 -4.31 -13.59 -26.27
CA LYS A 16 -4.81 -13.90 -24.91
C LYS A 16 -3.68 -13.96 -23.87
N ALA A 17 -2.49 -14.41 -24.27
CA ALA A 17 -1.32 -14.51 -23.40
C ALA A 17 -0.79 -13.13 -22.97
N GLU A 18 -0.85 -12.15 -23.86
CA GLU A 18 -0.45 -10.76 -23.58
C GLU A 18 -1.40 -10.13 -22.55
N ALA A 19 -2.71 -10.28 -22.76
CA ALA A 19 -3.74 -9.78 -21.84
C ALA A 19 -3.66 -10.41 -20.43
N GLU A 20 -3.38 -11.71 -20.32
CA GLU A 20 -3.22 -12.38 -19.01
C GLU A 20 -1.99 -11.88 -18.26
N SER A 21 -0.87 -11.67 -18.96
CA SER A 21 0.36 -11.18 -18.36
C SER A 21 0.23 -9.73 -17.85
N GLU A 22 -0.46 -8.89 -18.62
CA GLU A 22 -0.73 -7.50 -18.28
C GLU A 22 -1.71 -7.39 -17.11
N THR A 23 -2.78 -8.18 -17.13
CA THR A 23 -3.75 -8.28 -16.03
C THR A 23 -3.07 -8.75 -14.74
N LYS A 24 -2.23 -9.80 -14.80
CA LYS A 24 -1.53 -10.30 -13.61
C LYS A 24 -0.58 -9.27 -13.02
N ARG A 25 0.12 -8.51 -13.86
CA ARG A 25 0.99 -7.40 -13.43
C ARG A 25 0.17 -6.28 -12.80
N MET A 26 -0.95 -5.90 -13.42
CA MET A 26 -1.86 -4.89 -12.91
C MET A 26 -2.44 -5.32 -11.55
N THR A 27 -3.02 -6.52 -11.44
CA THR A 27 -3.58 -7.05 -10.18
C THR A 27 -2.55 -7.09 -9.07
N ARG A 28 -1.32 -7.57 -9.32
CA ARG A 28 -0.25 -7.60 -8.31
C ARG A 28 0.09 -6.19 -7.80
N ASN A 29 0.13 -5.22 -8.70
CA ASN A 29 0.42 -3.83 -8.40
C ASN A 29 -0.69 -3.18 -7.55
N TRP A 30 -1.95 -3.44 -7.89
CA TRP A 30 -3.10 -2.96 -7.12
C TRP A 30 -3.19 -3.56 -5.71
N ILE A 31 -2.87 -4.86 -5.57
CA ILE A 31 -2.82 -5.53 -4.26
C ILE A 31 -1.77 -4.87 -3.35
N GLY A 32 -0.60 -4.51 -3.89
CA GLY A 32 0.44 -3.82 -3.12
C GLY A 32 -0.07 -2.51 -2.51
N ILE A 33 -0.72 -1.66 -3.31
CA ILE A 33 -1.32 -0.41 -2.82
C ILE A 33 -2.40 -0.68 -1.77
N ALA A 34 -3.30 -1.62 -2.03
CA ALA A 34 -4.39 -1.94 -1.12
C ALA A 34 -3.88 -2.41 0.26
N VAL A 35 -2.90 -3.32 0.27
CA VAL A 35 -2.29 -3.84 1.51
C VAL A 35 -1.62 -2.71 2.29
N VAL A 36 -0.80 -1.89 1.64
CA VAL A 36 -0.12 -0.76 2.29
C VAL A 36 -1.13 0.24 2.87
N SER A 37 -2.23 0.49 2.16
CA SER A 37 -3.28 1.43 2.60
C SER A 37 -4.02 0.90 3.83
N ILE A 38 -4.39 -0.39 3.83
CA ILE A 38 -5.05 -1.04 4.97
C ILE A 38 -4.12 -1.04 6.19
N LEU A 39 -2.85 -1.43 6.00
CA LEU A 39 -1.87 -1.44 7.09
C LEU A 39 -1.60 -0.02 7.62
N GLY A 40 -1.59 0.99 6.75
CA GLY A 40 -1.43 2.39 7.15
C GLY A 40 -2.59 2.88 7.99
N LEU A 41 -3.83 2.57 7.59
CA LEU A 41 -5.02 2.92 8.37
C LEU A 41 -5.00 2.22 9.74
N TRP A 42 -4.64 0.94 9.77
CA TRP A 42 -4.47 0.20 11.01
C TRP A 42 -3.43 0.85 11.91
N LEU A 43 -2.26 1.20 11.36
CA LEU A 43 -1.20 1.83 12.13
C LEU A 43 -1.64 3.17 12.74
N LEU A 44 -2.44 3.96 12.02
CA LEU A 44 -3.04 5.18 12.56
C LEU A 44 -4.01 4.91 13.71
N VAL A 45 -4.89 3.91 13.56
CA VAL A 45 -5.83 3.52 14.61
C VAL A 45 -5.09 3.05 15.86
N LEU A 46 -4.09 2.18 15.71
CA LEU A 46 -3.28 1.69 16.83
C LEU A 46 -2.53 2.83 17.52
N GLY A 47 -1.94 3.75 16.74
CA GLY A 47 -1.28 4.93 17.27
C GLY A 47 -2.22 5.84 18.06
N ALA A 48 -3.45 6.04 17.58
CA ALA A 48 -4.47 6.82 18.28
C ALA A 48 -4.93 6.14 19.57
N MET A 49 -5.13 4.82 19.54
CA MET A 49 -5.50 4.04 20.73
C MET A 49 -4.41 4.06 21.79
N GLN A 50 -3.13 3.98 21.40
CA GLN A 50 -2.00 4.08 22.31
C GLN A 50 -1.84 5.52 22.86
N ALA A 51 -1.99 6.53 22.02
CA ALA A 51 -1.90 7.94 22.43
C ALA A 51 -2.98 8.34 23.45
N THR A 52 -4.15 7.71 23.36
CA THR A 52 -5.27 7.92 24.30
C THR A 52 -5.19 7.03 25.55
N GLY A 53 -4.22 6.11 25.61
CA GLY A 53 -4.09 5.14 26.69
C GLY A 53 -5.20 4.08 26.72
N LEU A 54 -5.94 3.94 25.62
CA LEU A 54 -7.08 3.03 25.53
C LEU A 54 -6.63 1.57 25.43
N VAL A 55 -5.49 1.31 24.78
CA VAL A 55 -4.86 -0.01 24.71
C VAL A 55 -3.34 0.12 24.79
N ASP A 56 -2.73 -0.77 25.56
CA ASP A 56 -1.28 -0.87 25.72
C ASP A 56 -0.71 -2.03 24.87
N ILE A 57 -0.75 -1.84 23.55
CA ILE A 57 -0.51 -2.89 22.54
C ILE A 57 0.91 -3.47 22.65
N PHE A 58 1.88 -2.62 22.98
CA PHE A 58 3.29 -2.97 23.04
C PHE A 58 3.79 -3.28 24.46
N ALA A 59 2.91 -3.31 25.46
CA ALA A 59 3.26 -3.68 26.83
C ALA A 59 4.04 -5.01 26.96
N PRO A 60 3.76 -6.07 26.17
CA PRO A 60 4.51 -7.33 26.27
C PRO A 60 5.98 -7.26 25.80
N ILE A 61 6.34 -6.22 25.05
CA ILE A 61 7.65 -6.10 24.37
C ILE A 61 8.39 -4.81 24.73
N ALA A 62 7.74 -3.88 25.45
CA ALA A 62 8.31 -2.63 25.88
C ALA A 62 7.66 -2.15 27.20
N ASP A 63 8.47 -2.08 28.25
CA ASP A 63 8.02 -1.78 29.62
C ASP A 63 7.80 -0.28 29.89
N SER A 64 8.24 0.60 28.97
CA SER A 64 8.12 2.05 29.13
C SER A 64 7.43 2.70 27.93
N GLY A 65 6.61 3.72 28.19
CA GLY A 65 5.88 4.42 27.12
C GLY A 65 6.79 4.98 26.02
N ALA A 66 7.99 5.46 26.37
CA ALA A 66 8.98 5.93 25.38
C ALA A 66 9.48 4.77 24.49
N THR A 67 9.75 3.60 25.08
CA THR A 67 10.18 2.41 24.34
C THR A 67 9.05 1.90 23.43
N GLN A 68 7.80 1.91 23.89
CA GLN A 68 6.65 1.51 23.10
C GLN A 68 6.44 2.40 21.87
N TRP A 69 6.60 3.73 22.02
CA TRP A 69 6.59 4.65 20.87
C TRP A 69 7.75 4.38 19.92
N GLY A 70 8.93 3.99 20.43
CA GLY A 70 10.04 3.54 19.60
C GLY A 70 9.69 2.33 18.72
N VAL A 71 9.04 1.31 19.29
CA VAL A 71 8.57 0.13 18.55
C VAL A 71 7.52 0.52 17.51
N PHE A 72 6.58 1.39 17.88
CA PHE A 72 5.56 1.91 16.96
C PHE A 72 6.19 2.62 15.75
N PHE A 73 7.16 3.51 15.98
CA PHE A 73 7.86 4.20 14.89
C PHE A 73 8.70 3.26 14.04
N ALA A 74 9.32 2.24 14.63
CA ALA A 74 10.03 1.21 13.87
C ALA A 74 9.08 0.46 12.93
N MET A 75 7.88 0.10 13.41
CA MET A 75 6.84 -0.53 12.58
C MET A 75 6.35 0.41 11.47
N ALA A 76 6.12 1.69 11.78
CA ALA A 76 5.74 2.70 10.80
C ALA A 76 6.82 2.85 9.71
N PHE A 77 8.09 2.84 10.10
CA PHE A 77 9.22 2.92 9.18
C PHE A 77 9.27 1.72 8.22
N VAL A 78 9.06 0.50 8.73
CA VAL A 78 8.96 -0.71 7.89
C VAL A 78 7.83 -0.57 6.88
N LEU A 79 6.67 -0.06 7.31
CA LEU A 79 5.55 0.16 6.41
C LEU A 79 5.85 1.20 5.32
N ILE A 80 6.57 2.28 5.65
CA ILE A 80 7.01 3.28 4.67
C ILE A 80 7.97 2.67 3.64
N ILE A 81 8.90 1.81 4.07
CA ILE A 81 9.79 1.08 3.15
C ILE A 81 8.96 0.20 2.21
N LEU A 82 8.00 -0.56 2.74
CA LEU A 82 7.11 -1.42 1.94
C LEU A 82 6.26 -0.60 0.95
N ALA A 83 5.75 0.56 1.38
CA ALA A 83 5.02 1.49 0.53
C ALA A 83 5.88 1.99 -0.63
N GLY A 84 7.10 2.46 -0.34
CA GLY A 84 8.06 2.92 -1.35
C GLY A 84 8.44 1.82 -2.34
N TRP A 85 8.64 0.60 -1.86
CA TRP A 85 8.94 -0.56 -2.71
C TRP A 85 7.74 -0.94 -3.59
N SER A 86 6.53 -0.95 -3.02
CA SER A 86 5.29 -1.17 -3.74
C SER A 86 5.11 -0.16 -4.86
N TRP A 87 5.34 1.14 -4.62
CA TRP A 87 5.18 2.16 -5.66
C TRP A 87 6.25 2.09 -6.74
N LYS A 88 7.51 1.76 -6.39
CA LYS A 88 8.58 1.57 -7.38
C LYS A 88 8.30 0.39 -8.31
N ALA A 89 7.65 -0.67 -7.83
CA ALA A 89 7.20 -1.79 -8.65
C ALA A 89 6.05 -1.44 -9.62
N ILE A 90 5.40 -0.29 -9.42
CA ILE A 90 4.29 0.20 -10.24
C ILE A 90 4.78 1.22 -11.26
N ALA A 91 5.70 2.09 -10.86
CA ALA A 91 6.29 3.11 -11.73
C ALA A 91 7.25 2.54 -12.80
N ASN A 92 7.76 1.32 -12.60
CA ASN A 92 8.59 0.57 -13.55
C ASN A 92 7.77 -0.55 -14.22
#